data_AF-A0A6A1WPU3-F1
#
_entry.id   AF-A0A6A1WPU3-F1
#
_cell.length_a   1.000
_cell.length_b   1.000
_cell.length_c   1.000
_cell.angle_alpha   90.00
_cell.angle_beta   90.00
_cell.angle_gamma   90.00
#
_symmetry.space_group_name_H-M   'P 1'
#
loop_
_entity.id
_entity.type
_entity.pdbx_description
1 polymer ?
#
loop_
_entity_poly.entity_id
_entity_poly.type
_entity_poly.pdbx_seq_one_letter_code
_entity_poly.pdbx_strand_id
1 'polypeptide(L)'
;MIWILMSSLNLAFLCTLTKLSLKLVGLPNFLSIPAILKLANALSLGVKSVIYTRGRFIFPRAQPSPHRSFSEEVSVFDNHFGKLGLVSKAYVMGSPEKSQKWHVYSASAELGSQSKPVYTFEMFVIGLDRKRASVFYKTHGSSAALMTEDSGIRKILPQSEICDFEFDPCGYSMNGIEGSAISTIHVTPEDGFSYAGFEAAGYDFEDVNLTQLLERVLACFQPTEFSVAVHTDIAGRELGKNFPLDLNGYHCGHKSHEVLGSGGSVTYQNFDRAESCGSPRSILKCCWSKDEKEVEEEF
;
A
#
# COMPACT_ATOMS: atom_id res chain seq x y z
N MET A 1 -21.90 9.56 -10.19
CA MET A 1 -20.64 8.81 -10.02
C MET A 1 -20.21 8.38 -11.41
N ILE A 2 -19.09 8.88 -11.92
CA ILE A 2 -18.63 8.58 -13.29
C ILE A 2 -17.42 7.66 -13.15
N TRP A 3 -17.50 6.48 -13.74
CA TRP A 3 -16.42 5.51 -13.80
C TRP A 3 -15.69 5.69 -15.12
N ILE A 4 -14.38 5.95 -15.07
CA ILE A 4 -13.53 5.86 -16.26
C ILE A 4 -12.28 5.07 -15.87
N LEU A 5 -12.22 3.81 -16.30
CA LEU A 5 -11.01 3.01 -16.30
C LEU A 5 -10.25 3.37 -17.57
N MET A 6 -9.18 4.16 -17.47
CA MET A 6 -8.28 4.43 -18.61
C MET A 6 -6.94 3.72 -18.37
N SER A 7 -6.69 2.64 -19.10
CA SER A 7 -5.37 1.99 -19.17
C SER A 7 -4.37 2.92 -19.87
N SER A 8 -3.19 3.16 -19.31
CA SER A 8 -2.05 2.28 -19.55
C SER A 8 -1.20 2.12 -18.29
N LEU A 9 -1.14 0.87 -17.80
CA LEU A 9 -0.37 0.38 -16.64
C LEU A 9 -0.87 0.90 -15.27
N ASN A 10 -1.70 0.08 -14.62
CA ASN A 10 -2.10 0.13 -13.20
C ASN A 10 -2.48 1.53 -12.65
N LEU A 11 -3.57 2.09 -13.19
CA LEU A 11 -4.17 3.33 -12.71
C LEU A 11 -5.51 3.06 -12.01
N ALA A 12 -5.68 3.58 -10.78
CA ALA A 12 -6.97 3.72 -10.12
C ALA A 12 -7.38 5.21 -10.07
N PHE A 13 -8.56 5.50 -10.60
CA PHE A 13 -9.15 6.84 -10.62
C PHE A 13 -10.49 6.79 -9.87
N LEU A 14 -10.57 7.48 -8.74
CA LEU A 14 -11.75 7.50 -7.89
C LEU A 14 -12.23 8.93 -7.72
N CYS A 15 -13.46 9.20 -8.16
CA CYS A 15 -14.04 10.55 -8.17
C CYS A 15 -15.38 10.58 -7.44
N THR A 16 -15.46 11.44 -6.42
CA THR A 16 -16.69 11.77 -5.68
C THR A 16 -17.14 13.19 -6.05
N LEU A 17 -18.23 13.68 -5.45
CA LEU A 17 -18.73 15.04 -5.74
C LEU A 17 -17.70 16.14 -5.48
N THR A 18 -16.82 15.97 -4.49
CA THR A 18 -15.90 17.03 -4.03
C THR A 18 -14.45 16.56 -3.84
N LYS A 19 -14.16 15.26 -4.02
CA LYS A 19 -12.82 14.68 -3.88
C LYS A 19 -12.47 13.85 -5.10
N LEU A 20 -11.30 14.13 -5.66
CA LEU A 20 -10.64 13.32 -6.66
C LEU A 20 -9.44 12.63 -6.02
N SER A 21 -9.38 11.30 -6.13
CA SER A 21 -8.23 10.47 -5.78
C SER A 21 -7.67 9.81 -7.04
N LEU A 22 -6.38 9.97 -7.27
CA LEU A 22 -5.66 9.39 -8.40
C LEU A 22 -4.48 8.58 -7.86
N LYS A 23 -4.54 7.25 -7.99
CA LYS A 23 -3.41 6.37 -7.66
C LYS A 23 -2.82 5.81 -8.96
N LEU A 24 -1.56 6.17 -9.21
CA LEU A 24 -0.79 5.72 -10.36
C LEU A 24 0.30 4.76 -9.88
N VAL A 25 0.40 3.58 -10.48
CA VAL A 25 1.53 2.67 -10.29
C VAL A 25 2.41 2.72 -11.54
N GLY A 26 3.72 2.87 -11.35
CA GLY A 26 4.69 3.04 -12.44
C GLY A 26 5.20 4.48 -12.53
N LEU A 27 5.28 5.03 -13.73
CA LEU A 27 5.74 6.41 -13.97
C LEU A 27 4.57 7.39 -13.77
N PRO A 28 4.49 8.12 -12.64
CA PRO A 28 3.40 9.06 -12.44
C PRO A 28 3.51 10.15 -13.49
N ASN A 29 2.40 10.57 -14.10
CA ASN A 29 2.44 11.69 -15.03
C ASN A 29 1.86 12.94 -14.37
N PHE A 30 2.73 13.76 -13.76
CA PHE A 30 2.36 15.06 -13.19
C PHE A 30 1.86 16.07 -14.25
N LEU A 31 1.97 15.77 -15.55
CA LEU A 31 1.38 16.58 -16.63
C LEU A 31 -0.16 16.58 -16.60
N SER A 32 -0.79 15.70 -15.81
CA SER A 32 -2.24 15.71 -15.62
C SER A 32 -2.74 16.85 -14.71
N ILE A 33 -1.88 17.43 -13.87
CA ILE A 33 -2.28 18.47 -12.90
C ILE A 33 -2.95 19.67 -13.58
N PRO A 34 -2.38 20.30 -14.64
CA PRO A 34 -3.04 21.41 -15.32
C PRO A 34 -4.42 21.05 -15.90
N ALA A 35 -4.57 19.83 -16.43
CA ALA A 35 -5.84 19.36 -16.98
C ALA A 35 -6.90 19.20 -15.89
N ILE A 36 -6.52 18.61 -14.75
CA ILE A 36 -7.39 18.46 -13.58
C ILE A 36 -7.83 19.84 -13.05
N LEU A 37 -6.88 20.77 -12.88
CA LEU A 37 -7.18 22.13 -12.42
C LEU A 37 -8.11 22.88 -13.39
N LYS A 38 -7.90 22.72 -14.70
CA LYS A 38 -8.78 23.30 -15.73
C LYS A 38 -10.21 22.75 -15.64
N LEU A 39 -10.37 21.45 -15.42
CA LEU A 39 -11.68 20.81 -15.24
C LEU A 39 -12.35 21.27 -13.95
N ALA A 40 -11.62 21.33 -12.83
CA ALA A 40 -12.14 21.84 -11.56
C ALA A 40 -12.65 23.29 -11.71
N ASN A 41 -11.88 24.14 -12.38
CA ASN A 41 -12.28 25.52 -12.66
C ASN A 41 -13.53 25.60 -13.55
N ALA A 42 -13.65 24.74 -14.58
CA ALA A 42 -14.84 24.66 -15.42
C ALA A 42 -16.10 24.26 -14.63
N LEU A 43 -15.92 23.55 -13.51
CA LEU A 43 -16.99 23.17 -12.57
C LEU A 43 -17.15 24.16 -11.41
N SER A 44 -16.45 25.31 -11.44
CA SER A 44 -16.42 26.30 -10.34
C SER A 44 -15.99 25.71 -8.99
N LEU A 45 -15.11 24.72 -9.00
CA LEU A 45 -14.55 24.08 -7.81
C LEU A 45 -13.17 24.68 -7.47
N GLY A 46 -13.01 25.11 -6.23
CA GLY A 46 -11.72 25.50 -5.66
C GLY A 46 -10.96 24.30 -5.09
N VAL A 47 -9.63 24.32 -5.19
CA VAL A 47 -8.78 23.28 -4.57
C VAL A 47 -8.68 23.55 -3.06
N LYS A 48 -9.25 22.66 -2.24
CA LYS A 48 -9.18 22.75 -0.78
C LYS A 48 -7.87 22.18 -0.24
N SER A 49 -7.51 20.99 -0.68
CA SER A 49 -6.30 20.29 -0.26
C SER A 49 -5.79 19.36 -1.36
N VAL A 50 -4.50 19.12 -1.33
CA VAL A 50 -3.77 18.19 -2.17
C VAL A 50 -2.87 17.36 -1.28
N ILE A 51 -2.92 16.05 -1.47
CA ILE A 51 -1.98 15.12 -0.87
C ILE A 51 -1.36 14.28 -1.98
N TYR A 52 -0.04 14.17 -1.94
CA TYR A 52 0.72 13.25 -2.76
C TYR A 52 1.55 12.37 -1.86
N THR A 53 1.39 11.07 -2.00
CA THR A 53 2.18 10.07 -1.29
C THR A 53 2.84 9.14 -2.28
N ARG A 54 4.06 8.70 -1.97
CA ARG A 54 4.66 7.52 -2.61
C ARG A 54 5.60 6.79 -1.69
N GLY A 55 5.64 5.47 -1.85
CA GLY A 55 6.71 4.65 -1.30
C GLY A 55 8.07 4.93 -1.97
N ARG A 56 9.05 4.11 -1.60
CA ARG A 56 10.33 4.06 -2.31
C ARG A 56 10.13 3.44 -3.69
N PHE A 57 10.78 3.99 -4.71
CA PHE A 57 10.91 3.28 -5.98
C PHE A 57 11.76 2.02 -5.81
N ILE A 58 11.35 0.92 -6.44
CA ILE A 58 12.20 -0.28 -6.58
C ILE A 58 13.41 0.07 -7.46
N PHE A 59 13.19 0.85 -8.52
CA PHE A 59 14.22 1.29 -9.47
C PHE A 59 14.30 2.84 -9.55
N PRO A 60 14.90 3.52 -8.55
CA PRO A 60 14.93 4.99 -8.50
C PRO A 60 15.73 5.62 -9.65
N ARG A 61 16.81 4.95 -10.11
CA ARG A 61 17.63 5.44 -11.22
C ARG A 61 16.94 5.37 -12.59
N ALA A 62 15.87 4.60 -12.70
CA ALA A 62 15.08 4.48 -13.93
C ALA A 62 13.99 5.55 -14.04
N GLN A 63 13.80 6.37 -12.99
CA GLN A 63 12.75 7.37 -12.99
C GLN A 63 13.14 8.58 -13.85
N PRO A 64 12.27 9.04 -14.76
CA PRO A 64 12.48 10.28 -15.49
C PRO A 64 12.23 11.50 -14.59
N SER A 65 12.63 12.67 -15.05
CA SER A 65 12.15 13.93 -14.44
C SER A 65 10.62 13.98 -14.50
N PRO A 66 9.92 14.46 -13.45
CA PRO A 66 10.43 15.03 -12.20
C PRO A 66 10.58 14.02 -11.04
N HIS A 67 10.59 12.71 -11.31
CA HIS A 67 10.56 11.65 -10.29
C HIS A 67 11.94 11.16 -9.86
N ARG A 68 13.02 11.87 -10.25
CA ARG A 68 14.40 11.49 -9.90
C ARG A 68 14.72 11.74 -8.43
N SER A 69 14.07 12.73 -7.84
CA SER A 69 14.17 13.03 -6.41
C SER A 69 12.85 13.58 -5.89
N PHE A 70 12.62 13.42 -4.59
CA PHE A 70 11.44 14.01 -3.97
C PHE A 70 11.45 15.54 -4.00
N SER A 71 12.62 16.16 -3.98
CA SER A 71 12.75 17.62 -4.13
C SER A 71 12.30 18.13 -5.50
N GLU A 72 12.55 17.38 -6.58
CA GLU A 72 12.02 17.72 -7.91
C GLU A 72 10.49 17.64 -7.91
N GLU A 73 9.92 16.58 -7.34
CA GLU A 73 8.48 16.39 -7.23
C GLU A 73 7.81 17.53 -6.43
N VAL A 74 8.35 17.86 -5.26
CA VAL A 74 7.89 18.98 -4.41
C VAL A 74 7.93 20.30 -5.17
N SER A 75 9.02 20.57 -5.91
CA SER A 75 9.16 21.79 -6.70
C SER A 75 8.08 21.91 -7.79
N VAL A 76 7.71 20.79 -8.42
CA VAL A 76 6.61 20.76 -9.40
C VAL A 76 5.29 21.07 -8.72
N PHE A 77 5.01 20.48 -7.56
CA PHE A 77 3.76 20.71 -6.84
C PHE A 77 3.64 22.14 -6.30
N ASP A 78 4.70 22.69 -5.70
CA ASP A 78 4.69 24.07 -5.21
C ASP A 78 4.50 25.09 -6.34
N ASN A 79 5.07 24.83 -7.52
CA ASN A 79 4.83 25.67 -8.70
C ASN A 79 3.38 25.66 -9.19
N HIS A 80 2.59 24.62 -8.87
CA HIS A 80 1.16 24.58 -9.17
C HIS A 80 0.32 25.14 -8.02
N PHE A 81 0.48 24.58 -6.83
CA PHE A 81 -0.42 24.80 -5.70
C PHE A 81 -0.05 26.03 -4.88
N GLY A 82 1.22 26.46 -4.88
CA GLY A 82 1.62 27.74 -4.30
C GLY A 82 0.97 28.93 -5.03
N LYS A 83 0.73 28.82 -6.34
CA LYS A 83 -0.01 29.84 -7.12
C LYS A 83 -1.50 29.93 -6.74
N LEU A 84 -2.03 28.89 -6.10
CA LEU A 84 -3.40 28.86 -5.58
C LEU A 84 -3.48 29.37 -4.12
N GLY A 85 -2.35 29.81 -3.55
CA GLY A 85 -2.29 30.28 -2.15
C GLY A 85 -2.34 29.15 -1.12
N LEU A 86 -2.11 27.90 -1.51
CA LEU A 86 -2.06 26.77 -0.58
C LEU A 86 -0.72 26.75 0.16
N VAL A 87 -0.76 26.44 1.46
CA VAL A 87 0.44 26.26 2.28
C VAL A 87 0.86 24.81 2.22
N SER A 88 2.11 24.56 1.85
CA SER A 88 2.65 23.22 1.66
C SER A 88 3.59 22.74 2.77
N LYS A 89 3.64 21.43 2.95
CA LYS A 89 4.55 20.67 3.80
C LYS A 89 4.98 19.41 3.07
N ALA A 90 6.24 19.01 3.23
CA ALA A 90 6.78 17.80 2.62
C ALA A 90 7.72 17.07 3.58
N TYR A 91 7.60 15.75 3.66
CA TYR A 91 8.40 14.91 4.55
C TYR A 91 8.83 13.61 3.86
N VAL A 92 10.00 13.11 4.25
CA VAL A 92 10.45 11.75 3.95
C VAL A 92 10.49 10.97 5.26
N MET A 93 9.53 10.08 5.44
CA MET A 93 9.31 9.29 6.65
C MET A 93 10.02 7.93 6.56
N GLY A 94 10.35 7.36 7.72
CA GLY A 94 11.07 6.08 7.87
C GLY A 94 12.52 6.23 8.32
N SER A 95 13.05 5.20 8.99
CA SER A 95 14.38 5.26 9.64
C SER A 95 15.50 5.50 8.63
N PRO A 96 16.51 6.35 8.93
CA PRO A 96 17.66 6.62 8.06
C PRO A 96 18.39 5.37 7.58
N GLU A 97 18.47 4.35 8.43
CA GLU A 97 19.19 3.09 8.19
C GLU A 97 18.41 2.12 7.29
N LYS A 98 17.07 2.23 7.28
CA LYS A 98 16.19 1.37 6.50
C LYS A 98 15.95 1.94 5.12
N SER A 99 15.85 1.01 4.18
CA SER A 99 15.66 1.34 2.77
C SER A 99 14.22 1.77 2.47
N GLN A 100 13.25 1.30 3.26
CA GLN A 100 11.83 1.65 3.15
C GLN A 100 11.62 3.11 3.57
N LYS A 101 11.06 3.90 2.66
CA LYS A 101 10.77 5.32 2.86
C LYS A 101 9.37 5.63 2.38
N TRP A 102 8.73 6.58 3.05
CA TRP A 102 7.45 7.14 2.64
C TRP A 102 7.59 8.63 2.39
N HIS A 103 7.27 9.07 1.19
CA HIS A 103 7.37 10.46 0.79
C HIS A 103 5.96 11.03 0.81
N VAL A 104 5.76 12.12 1.53
CA VAL A 104 4.46 12.79 1.63
C VAL A 104 4.62 14.28 1.34
N TYR A 105 3.84 14.77 0.39
CA TYR A 105 3.63 16.18 0.13
C TYR A 105 2.16 16.50 0.43
N SER A 106 1.93 17.61 1.12
CA SER A 106 0.60 18.12 1.41
C SER A 106 0.56 19.61 1.13
N ALA A 107 -0.48 20.08 0.45
CA ALA A 107 -0.79 21.48 0.30
C ALA A 107 -2.26 21.72 0.64
N SER A 108 -2.57 22.67 1.51
CA SER A 108 -3.93 22.88 1.98
C SER A 108 -4.24 24.36 2.17
N ALA A 109 -5.49 24.74 1.95
CA ALA A 109 -5.99 26.05 2.34
C ALA A 109 -6.11 26.11 3.88
N GLU A 110 -5.84 27.28 4.45
CA GLU A 110 -6.11 27.54 5.86
C GLU A 110 -7.62 27.68 6.06
N LEU A 111 -8.32 26.57 6.39
CA LEU A 111 -9.76 26.60 6.65
C LEU A 111 -10.12 25.78 7.90
N GLY A 112 -11.17 26.22 8.60
CA GLY A 112 -11.61 25.75 9.90
C GLY A 112 -12.08 24.29 9.98
N SER A 113 -12.28 23.85 11.23
CA SER A 113 -12.43 22.46 11.67
C SER A 113 -13.40 21.59 10.84
N GLN A 114 -12.92 20.41 10.44
CA GLN A 114 -13.76 19.30 9.95
C GLN A 114 -14.55 18.69 11.12
N SER A 115 -15.77 18.20 10.86
CA SER A 115 -16.63 17.60 11.90
C SER A 115 -16.37 16.10 12.14
N LYS A 116 -15.97 15.34 11.11
CA LYS A 116 -15.62 13.91 11.22
C LYS A 116 -14.29 13.63 10.51
N PRO A 117 -13.34 12.91 11.15
CA PRO A 117 -12.09 12.52 10.49
C PRO A 117 -12.36 11.64 9.29
N VAL A 118 -11.69 11.95 8.18
CA VAL A 118 -11.55 11.01 7.07
C VAL A 118 -10.18 10.40 7.16
N TYR A 119 -10.11 9.07 7.18
CA TYR A 119 -8.86 8.35 7.13
C TYR A 119 -8.57 7.82 5.73
N THR A 120 -7.29 7.84 5.37
CA THR A 120 -6.74 7.11 4.23
C THR A 120 -5.66 6.18 4.75
N PHE A 121 -5.89 4.89 4.62
CA PHE A 121 -4.94 3.84 4.96
C PHE A 121 -4.27 3.37 3.68
N GLU A 122 -2.94 3.32 3.68
CA GLU A 122 -2.13 2.83 2.57
C GLU A 122 -1.15 1.78 3.08
N MET A 123 -0.97 0.73 2.30
CA MET A 123 -0.03 -0.34 2.56
C MET A 123 0.81 -0.60 1.32
N PHE A 124 2.11 -0.73 1.52
CA PHE A 124 3.09 -0.98 0.48
C PHE A 124 3.83 -2.27 0.79
N VAL A 125 3.68 -3.27 -0.08
CA VAL A 125 4.02 -4.66 0.20
C VAL A 125 5.06 -5.12 -0.81
N ILE A 126 6.21 -5.64 -0.35
CA ILE A 126 7.29 -6.10 -1.23
C ILE A 126 7.66 -7.56 -0.91
N GLY A 127 8.07 -8.29 -1.93
CA GLY A 127 8.55 -9.66 -1.77
C GLY A 127 7.41 -10.60 -1.39
N LEU A 128 6.36 -10.58 -2.21
CA LEU A 128 5.20 -11.45 -2.09
C LEU A 128 5.65 -12.93 -2.06
N ASP A 129 4.99 -13.76 -1.25
CA ASP A 129 5.22 -15.19 -1.27
C ASP A 129 4.97 -15.75 -2.68
N ARG A 130 5.84 -16.63 -3.17
CA ARG A 130 5.78 -17.13 -4.55
C ARG A 130 4.47 -17.84 -4.87
N LYS A 131 3.89 -18.60 -3.94
CA LYS A 131 2.61 -19.28 -4.15
C LYS A 131 1.48 -18.27 -4.18
N ARG A 132 1.51 -17.27 -3.30
CA ARG A 132 0.54 -16.17 -3.30
C ARG A 132 0.61 -15.34 -4.58
N ALA A 133 1.81 -14.96 -5.00
CA ALA A 133 2.04 -14.21 -6.23
C ALA A 133 1.61 -14.97 -7.48
N SER A 134 1.77 -16.30 -7.50
CA SER A 134 1.43 -17.14 -8.66
C SER A 134 -0.05 -17.06 -9.09
N VAL A 135 -0.95 -16.67 -8.19
CA VAL A 135 -2.38 -16.47 -8.49
C VAL A 135 -2.59 -15.36 -9.52
N PHE A 136 -1.70 -14.37 -9.56
CA PHE A 136 -1.85 -13.18 -10.41
C PHE A 136 -1.13 -13.29 -11.77
N TYR A 137 -0.76 -14.49 -12.18
CA TYR A 137 -0.29 -14.78 -13.53
C TYR A 137 -1.45 -15.24 -14.40
N LYS A 138 -1.55 -14.69 -15.60
CA LYS A 138 -2.62 -15.07 -16.52
C LYS A 138 -2.39 -16.48 -17.05
N THR A 139 -3.44 -17.26 -17.07
CA THR A 139 -3.50 -18.62 -17.61
C THR A 139 -4.72 -18.76 -18.50
N HIS A 140 -4.83 -19.86 -19.25
CA HIS A 140 -5.99 -20.10 -20.13
C HIS A 140 -7.33 -20.18 -19.36
N GLY A 141 -7.30 -20.47 -18.05
CA GLY A 141 -8.51 -20.60 -17.23
C GLY A 141 -8.67 -19.52 -16.16
N SER A 142 -7.73 -18.56 -16.06
CA SER A 142 -7.84 -17.49 -15.06
C SER A 142 -8.83 -16.42 -15.51
N SER A 143 -9.34 -15.69 -14.53
CA SER A 143 -10.11 -14.48 -14.73
C SER A 143 -9.83 -13.55 -13.56
N ALA A 144 -10.09 -12.25 -13.73
CA ALA A 144 -9.97 -11.29 -12.64
C ALA A 144 -10.78 -11.72 -11.40
N ALA A 145 -12.01 -12.20 -11.61
CA ALA A 145 -12.86 -12.73 -10.54
C ALA A 145 -12.23 -13.94 -9.81
N LEU A 146 -11.64 -14.89 -10.55
CA LEU A 146 -10.94 -16.02 -9.93
C LEU A 146 -9.71 -15.55 -9.14
N MET A 147 -8.95 -14.59 -9.67
CA MET A 147 -7.82 -13.99 -8.92
C MET A 147 -8.30 -13.34 -7.62
N THR A 148 -9.44 -12.64 -7.64
CA THR A 148 -10.07 -12.02 -6.47
C THR A 148 -10.45 -13.05 -5.39
N GLU A 149 -11.02 -14.19 -5.80
CA GLU A 149 -11.45 -15.24 -4.88
C GLU A 149 -10.28 -16.08 -4.36
N ASP A 150 -9.42 -16.58 -5.26
CA ASP A 150 -8.34 -17.52 -4.94
C ASP A 150 -7.22 -16.87 -4.11
N SER A 151 -6.95 -15.58 -4.33
CA SER A 151 -6.01 -14.81 -3.50
C SER A 151 -6.58 -14.48 -2.12
N GLY A 152 -7.90 -14.57 -1.95
CA GLY A 152 -8.60 -14.13 -0.75
C GLY A 152 -8.88 -12.63 -0.67
N ILE A 153 -8.63 -11.85 -1.74
CA ILE A 153 -8.91 -10.40 -1.78
C ILE A 153 -10.38 -10.11 -1.45
N ARG A 154 -11.33 -10.93 -1.92
CA ARG A 154 -12.76 -10.84 -1.59
C ARG A 154 -13.02 -10.75 -0.07
N LYS A 155 -12.16 -11.35 0.76
CA LYS A 155 -12.31 -11.43 2.21
C LYS A 155 -11.79 -10.17 2.93
N ILE A 156 -11.01 -9.30 2.28
CA ILE A 156 -10.41 -8.13 2.93
C ILE A 156 -11.51 -7.16 3.39
N LEU A 157 -12.46 -6.86 2.49
CA LEU A 157 -13.63 -6.01 2.73
C LEU A 157 -14.87 -6.73 2.14
N PRO A 158 -15.49 -7.65 2.90
CA PRO A 158 -16.52 -8.56 2.38
C PRO A 158 -17.83 -7.90 1.92
N GLN A 159 -18.10 -6.67 2.32
CA GLN A 159 -19.31 -5.94 1.92
C GLN A 159 -19.08 -5.03 0.71
N SER A 160 -17.82 -4.83 0.30
CA SER A 160 -17.51 -4.00 -0.88
C SER A 160 -17.98 -4.64 -2.19
N GLU A 161 -18.41 -3.80 -3.13
CA GLU A 161 -18.58 -4.19 -4.53
C GLU A 161 -17.22 -4.08 -5.22
N ILE A 162 -16.76 -5.16 -5.84
CA ILE A 162 -15.43 -5.25 -6.45
C ILE A 162 -15.54 -5.12 -7.97
N CYS A 163 -14.74 -4.23 -8.54
CA CYS A 163 -14.44 -4.16 -9.97
C CYS A 163 -12.97 -4.52 -10.17
N ASP A 164 -12.72 -5.75 -10.61
CA ASP A 164 -11.38 -6.31 -10.80
C ASP A 164 -10.97 -6.34 -12.27
N PHE A 165 -9.66 -6.42 -12.49
CA PHE A 165 -9.05 -6.46 -13.81
C PHE A 165 -7.78 -7.31 -13.77
N GLU A 166 -7.68 -8.26 -14.69
CA GLU A 166 -6.51 -9.11 -14.92
C GLU A 166 -5.69 -8.55 -16.09
N PHE A 167 -4.38 -8.39 -15.88
CA PHE A 167 -3.45 -7.95 -16.90
C PHE A 167 -2.78 -9.14 -17.62
N ASP A 168 -2.27 -8.85 -18.82
CA ASP A 168 -1.54 -9.81 -19.66
C ASP A 168 -0.07 -9.35 -19.80
N PRO A 169 0.92 -10.22 -19.60
CA PRO A 169 0.83 -11.66 -19.25
C PRO A 169 0.54 -11.95 -17.77
N CYS A 170 0.62 -10.93 -16.91
CA CYS A 170 0.40 -11.05 -15.48
C CYS A 170 0.09 -9.69 -14.88
N GLY A 171 -0.37 -9.70 -13.63
CA GLY A 171 -0.73 -8.51 -12.89
C GLY A 171 -2.23 -8.43 -12.65
N TYR A 172 -2.58 -7.69 -11.60
CA TYR A 172 -3.97 -7.55 -11.18
C TYR A 172 -4.21 -6.17 -10.60
N SER A 173 -5.40 -5.64 -10.84
CA SER A 173 -5.88 -4.42 -10.19
C SER A 173 -7.34 -4.58 -9.83
N MET A 174 -7.77 -3.96 -8.74
CA MET A 174 -9.20 -3.84 -8.43
C MET A 174 -9.50 -2.53 -7.74
N ASN A 175 -10.75 -2.09 -7.88
CA ASN A 175 -11.35 -1.08 -7.03
C ASN A 175 -12.50 -1.72 -6.25
N GLY A 176 -12.66 -1.33 -4.99
CA GLY A 176 -13.78 -1.70 -4.14
C GLY A 176 -14.56 -0.45 -3.72
N ILE A 177 -15.89 -0.53 -3.67
CA ILE A 177 -16.75 0.51 -3.11
C ILE A 177 -17.68 -0.09 -2.06
N GLU A 178 -17.79 0.58 -0.91
CA GLU A 178 -18.71 0.23 0.16
C GLU A 178 -19.32 1.52 0.73
N GLY A 179 -20.52 1.89 0.25
CA GLY A 179 -21.12 3.19 0.56
C GLY A 179 -20.26 4.35 0.06
N SER A 180 -19.78 5.20 0.98
CA SER A 180 -18.84 6.29 0.66
C SER A 180 -17.36 5.89 0.78
N ALA A 181 -17.09 4.69 1.28
CA ALA A 181 -15.75 4.17 1.43
C ALA A 181 -15.28 3.51 0.13
N ILE A 182 -13.98 3.62 -0.14
CA ILE A 182 -13.35 3.12 -1.36
C ILE A 182 -12.08 2.35 -0.99
N SER A 183 -11.73 1.37 -1.80
CA SER A 183 -10.43 0.68 -1.71
C SER A 183 -9.87 0.37 -3.08
N THR A 184 -8.56 0.18 -3.17
CA THR A 184 -7.91 -0.29 -4.40
C THR A 184 -6.75 -1.22 -4.07
N ILE A 185 -6.53 -2.21 -4.93
CA ILE A 185 -5.34 -3.07 -4.90
C ILE A 185 -4.69 -3.06 -6.27
N HIS A 186 -3.36 -3.01 -6.28
CA HIS A 186 -2.54 -3.23 -7.47
C HIS A 186 -1.46 -4.26 -7.17
N VAL A 187 -1.28 -5.25 -8.03
CA VAL A 187 -0.32 -6.34 -7.85
C VAL A 187 0.59 -6.49 -9.08
N THR A 188 1.89 -6.54 -8.80
CA THR A 188 2.98 -6.90 -9.72
C THR A 188 3.59 -8.20 -9.18
N PRO A 189 3.22 -9.38 -9.73
CA PRO A 189 3.60 -10.66 -9.14
C PRO A 189 5.01 -11.14 -9.47
N GLU A 190 5.73 -10.44 -10.36
CA GLU A 190 7.03 -10.87 -10.88
C GLU A 190 8.09 -11.11 -9.80
N ASP A 191 8.70 -12.31 -9.83
CA ASP A 191 9.72 -12.70 -8.86
C ASP A 191 10.95 -11.76 -8.89
N GLY A 192 11.48 -11.44 -7.71
CA GLY A 192 12.61 -10.53 -7.53
C GLY A 192 12.25 -9.04 -7.44
N PHE A 193 11.08 -8.62 -7.91
CA PHE A 193 10.56 -7.26 -7.75
C PHE A 193 9.05 -7.23 -7.47
N SER A 194 8.53 -8.31 -6.88
CA SER A 194 7.12 -8.46 -6.60
C SER A 194 6.63 -7.42 -5.61
N TYR A 195 5.46 -6.86 -5.92
CA TYR A 195 4.89 -5.73 -5.22
C TYR A 195 3.37 -5.85 -5.16
N ALA A 196 2.78 -5.45 -4.02
CA ALA A 196 1.37 -5.15 -3.94
C ALA A 196 1.14 -3.82 -3.18
N GLY A 197 0.21 -3.02 -3.67
CA GLY A 197 -0.29 -1.85 -2.98
C GLY A 197 -1.74 -2.07 -2.57
N PHE A 198 -2.09 -1.75 -1.34
CA PHE A 198 -3.48 -1.68 -0.88
C PHE A 198 -3.77 -0.29 -0.33
N GLU A 199 -4.92 0.27 -0.69
CA GLU A 199 -5.41 1.52 -0.14
C GLU A 199 -6.88 1.37 0.25
N ALA A 200 -7.26 1.98 1.36
CA ALA A 200 -8.63 2.08 1.82
C ALA A 200 -8.88 3.49 2.38
N ALA A 201 -9.92 4.16 1.90
CA ALA A 201 -10.26 5.52 2.33
C ALA A 201 -11.75 5.62 2.66
N GLY A 202 -12.06 6.39 3.71
CA GLY A 202 -13.45 6.66 4.13
C GLY A 202 -14.08 5.57 5.01
N TYR A 203 -13.34 4.52 5.37
CA TYR A 203 -13.74 3.58 6.42
C TYR A 203 -13.57 4.24 7.79
N ASP A 204 -14.52 3.95 8.69
CA ASP A 204 -14.39 4.31 10.11
C ASP A 204 -13.55 3.24 10.79
N PHE A 205 -12.37 3.59 11.30
CA PHE A 205 -11.47 2.63 11.94
C PHE A 205 -11.85 2.28 13.39
N GLU A 206 -12.92 2.89 13.92
CA GLU A 206 -13.60 2.37 15.10
C GLU A 206 -14.49 1.16 14.75
N ASP A 207 -15.10 1.16 13.55
CA ASP A 207 -15.94 0.04 13.06
C ASP A 207 -15.11 -1.03 12.34
N VAL A 208 -14.08 -0.61 11.59
CA VAL A 208 -13.15 -1.49 10.87
C VAL A 208 -11.84 -1.56 11.64
N ASN A 209 -11.65 -2.66 12.37
CA ASN A 209 -10.41 -2.90 13.12
C ASN A 209 -9.19 -2.95 12.17
N LEU A 210 -8.27 -1.99 12.32
CA LEU A 210 -7.08 -1.85 11.48
C LEU A 210 -6.17 -3.08 11.51
N THR A 211 -5.97 -3.69 12.68
CA THR A 211 -5.15 -4.90 12.82
C THR A 211 -5.76 -6.05 12.02
N GLN A 212 -7.07 -6.29 12.15
CA GLN A 212 -7.74 -7.34 11.38
C GLN A 212 -7.74 -7.04 9.87
N LEU A 213 -7.91 -5.78 9.47
CA LEU A 213 -7.80 -5.39 8.07
C LEU A 213 -6.42 -5.75 7.52
N LEU A 214 -5.36 -5.41 8.26
CA LEU A 214 -3.98 -5.75 7.93
C LEU A 214 -3.74 -7.25 7.85
N GLU A 215 -4.20 -8.03 8.83
CA GLU A 215 -4.05 -9.48 8.81
C GLU A 215 -4.72 -10.11 7.59
N ARG A 216 -5.88 -9.59 7.17
CA ARG A 216 -6.56 -10.06 5.95
C ARG A 216 -5.77 -9.71 4.69
N VAL A 217 -5.20 -8.51 4.59
CA VAL A 217 -4.33 -8.13 3.46
C VAL A 217 -3.05 -9.00 3.46
N LEU A 218 -2.43 -9.21 4.62
CA LEU A 218 -1.23 -10.04 4.76
C LEU A 218 -1.49 -11.51 4.41
N ALA A 219 -2.68 -12.03 4.68
CA ALA A 219 -3.06 -13.39 4.30
C ALA A 219 -3.09 -13.59 2.77
N CYS A 220 -3.37 -12.53 2.00
CA CYS A 220 -3.36 -12.56 0.55
C CYS A 220 -1.94 -12.66 -0.02
N PHE A 221 -0.97 -12.00 0.61
CA PHE A 221 0.33 -11.71 -0.02
C PHE A 221 1.54 -12.35 0.68
N GLN A 222 1.47 -12.54 2.00
CA GLN A 222 2.54 -13.09 2.85
C GLN A 222 3.95 -12.54 2.53
N PRO A 223 4.13 -11.22 2.54
CA PRO A 223 5.36 -10.57 2.10
C PRO A 223 6.59 -10.86 2.96
N THR A 224 7.77 -10.54 2.41
CA THR A 224 9.00 -10.44 3.20
C THR A 224 9.06 -9.15 3.99
N GLU A 225 8.52 -8.06 3.46
CA GLU A 225 8.46 -6.77 4.16
C GLU A 225 7.27 -5.94 3.67
N PHE A 226 6.76 -5.06 4.54
CA PHE A 226 5.73 -4.10 4.15
C PHE A 226 5.81 -2.83 4.99
N SER A 227 5.14 -1.79 4.53
CA SER A 227 4.94 -0.57 5.31
C SER A 227 3.48 -0.12 5.24
N VAL A 228 3.10 0.65 6.26
CA VAL A 228 1.76 1.17 6.46
C VAL A 228 1.85 2.66 6.68
N ALA A 229 1.01 3.42 5.99
CA ALA A 229 0.79 4.84 6.23
C ALA A 229 -0.69 5.08 6.49
N VAL A 230 -1.01 5.84 7.55
CA VAL A 230 -2.37 6.29 7.82
C VAL A 230 -2.38 7.80 7.87
N HIS A 231 -3.09 8.39 6.92
CA HIS A 231 -3.40 9.81 6.86
C HIS A 231 -4.76 10.08 7.51
N THR A 232 -4.85 11.19 8.23
CA THR A 232 -6.12 11.79 8.66
C THR A 232 -6.09 13.28 8.37
N ASP A 233 -7.22 13.85 7.99
CA ASP A 233 -7.37 15.30 7.80
C ASP A 233 -7.47 16.09 9.12
N ILE A 234 -7.38 15.42 10.27
CA ILE A 234 -7.31 16.07 11.58
C ILE A 234 -5.86 16.31 11.99
N ALA A 235 -5.47 17.58 12.10
CA ALA A 235 -4.13 17.98 12.51
C ALA A 235 -3.80 17.48 13.94
N GLY A 236 -2.60 16.94 14.12
CA GLY A 236 -2.08 16.51 15.42
C GLY A 236 -2.79 15.28 16.03
N ARG A 237 -3.77 14.69 15.35
CA ARG A 237 -4.35 13.41 15.78
C ARG A 237 -3.34 12.32 15.48
N GLU A 238 -2.79 11.74 16.54
CA GLU A 238 -2.08 10.46 16.45
C GLU A 238 -3.10 9.33 16.50
N LEU A 239 -2.93 8.30 15.66
CA LEU A 239 -3.76 7.10 15.73
C LEU A 239 -3.54 6.27 17.01
N GLY A 240 -2.61 6.66 17.89
CA GLY A 240 -2.44 6.10 19.23
C GLY A 240 -2.43 4.56 19.26
N LYS A 241 -3.26 3.98 20.12
CA LYS A 241 -3.44 2.53 20.36
C LYS A 241 -4.08 1.76 19.18
N ASN A 242 -4.63 2.45 18.19
CA ASN A 242 -5.29 1.82 17.03
C ASN A 242 -4.30 1.47 15.92
N PHE A 243 -3.05 1.92 16.02
CA PHE A 243 -2.00 1.51 15.11
C PHE A 243 -1.50 0.11 15.50
N PRO A 244 -1.32 -0.83 14.56
CA PRO A 244 -0.99 -2.22 14.87
C PRO A 244 0.38 -2.29 15.54
N LEU A 245 0.43 -2.86 16.74
CA LEU A 245 1.68 -3.01 17.49
C LEU A 245 2.24 -4.43 17.41
N ASP A 246 1.38 -5.42 17.14
CA ASP A 246 1.77 -6.83 17.10
C ASP A 246 1.05 -7.52 15.94
N LEU A 247 1.82 -8.01 14.98
CA LEU A 247 1.34 -8.75 13.82
C LEU A 247 2.09 -10.07 13.78
N ASN A 248 1.36 -11.17 13.90
CA ASN A 248 1.94 -12.51 13.94
C ASN A 248 2.87 -12.75 12.73
N GLY A 249 4.12 -13.09 13.02
CA GLY A 249 5.12 -13.38 11.99
C GLY A 249 5.84 -12.16 11.41
N TYR A 250 5.67 -10.97 11.98
CA TYR A 250 6.39 -9.76 11.56
C TYR A 250 6.97 -8.99 12.75
N HIS A 251 8.18 -8.48 12.58
CA HIS A 251 8.78 -7.53 13.50
C HIS A 251 8.39 -6.12 13.12
N CYS A 252 7.86 -5.39 14.10
CA CYS A 252 7.64 -3.96 14.02
C CYS A 252 8.99 -3.23 13.89
N GLY A 253 9.13 -2.43 12.84
CA GLY A 253 10.26 -1.54 12.67
C GLY A 253 10.00 -0.12 13.19
N HIS A 254 10.62 0.86 12.54
CA HIS A 254 10.55 2.27 12.88
C HIS A 254 9.15 2.86 12.63
N LYS A 255 8.64 3.59 13.62
CA LYS A 255 7.42 4.39 13.53
C LYS A 255 7.75 5.89 13.47
N SER A 256 7.09 6.62 12.59
CA SER A 256 7.19 8.08 12.46
C SER A 256 5.81 8.72 12.38
N HIS A 257 5.69 9.93 12.90
CA HIS A 257 4.48 10.73 12.84
C HIS A 257 4.84 12.15 12.39
N GLU A 258 4.09 12.70 11.44
CA GLU A 258 4.30 14.04 10.91
C GLU A 258 2.99 14.82 10.84
N VAL A 259 3.04 16.10 11.22
CA VAL A 259 1.91 17.03 11.16
C VAL A 259 2.00 17.88 9.90
N LEU A 260 0.95 17.83 9.07
CA LEU A 260 0.87 18.47 7.76
C LEU A 260 0.17 19.84 7.79
N GLY A 261 0.20 20.52 8.94
CA GLY A 261 -0.58 21.74 9.18
C GLY A 261 -2.08 21.48 9.00
N SER A 262 -2.76 22.33 8.22
CA SER A 262 -4.18 22.16 7.88
C SER A 262 -4.47 20.96 6.97
N GLY A 263 -3.44 20.29 6.45
CA GLY A 263 -3.54 19.03 5.71
C GLY A 263 -3.71 17.79 6.59
N GLY A 264 -3.65 17.96 7.91
CA GLY A 264 -3.88 16.88 8.89
C GLY A 264 -2.58 16.27 9.41
N SER A 265 -2.52 14.95 9.54
CA SER A 265 -1.34 14.22 10.02
C SER A 265 -1.17 12.88 9.32
N VAL A 266 0.06 12.35 9.35
CA VAL A 266 0.38 11.02 8.81
C VAL A 266 1.18 10.23 9.82
N THR A 267 0.76 8.98 10.05
CA THR A 267 1.53 8.00 10.82
C THR A 267 2.05 6.94 9.87
N TYR A 268 3.36 6.67 9.90
CA TYR A 268 4.02 5.67 9.08
C TYR A 268 4.75 4.63 9.95
N GLN A 269 4.73 3.37 9.52
CA GLN A 269 5.48 2.29 10.14
C GLN A 269 5.92 1.25 9.11
N ASN A 270 7.08 0.64 9.30
CA ASN A 270 7.54 -0.50 8.52
C ASN A 270 7.57 -1.79 9.34
N PHE A 271 7.53 -2.91 8.63
CA PHE A 271 7.50 -4.25 9.18
C PHE A 271 8.34 -5.18 8.32
N ASP A 272 9.11 -6.03 8.98
CA ASP A 272 9.93 -7.06 8.35
C ASP A 272 9.43 -8.43 8.81
N ARG A 273 9.40 -9.42 7.93
CA ARG A 273 8.99 -10.78 8.29
C ARG A 273 9.93 -11.33 9.35
N ALA A 274 9.36 -11.89 10.42
CA ALA A 274 10.13 -12.57 11.44
C ALA A 274 10.78 -13.82 10.83
N GLU A 275 12.08 -13.97 11.02
CA GLU A 275 12.77 -15.19 10.61
C GLU A 275 12.16 -16.37 11.39
N SER A 276 11.71 -17.40 10.68
CA SER A 276 11.42 -18.65 11.35
C SER A 276 12.74 -19.17 11.90
N CYS A 277 12.93 -19.15 13.22
CA CYS A 277 13.94 -19.98 13.86
C CYS A 277 13.58 -21.45 13.61
N GLY A 278 13.86 -21.94 12.41
CA GLY A 278 14.01 -23.37 12.19
C GLY A 278 15.23 -23.77 12.99
N SER A 279 15.03 -24.45 14.12
CA SER A 279 16.14 -25.09 14.81
C SER A 279 16.97 -25.85 13.77
N PRO A 280 18.31 -25.67 13.73
CA PRO A 280 19.13 -26.42 12.79
C PRO A 280 18.85 -27.91 13.00
N ARG A 281 18.25 -28.56 12.00
CA ARG A 281 18.07 -30.01 12.03
C ARG A 281 19.46 -30.62 12.00
N SER A 282 19.84 -31.29 13.09
CA SER A 282 21.07 -32.07 13.18
C SER A 282 21.16 -33.03 12.00
N ILE A 283 22.27 -32.99 11.26
CA ILE A 283 22.58 -33.91 10.16
C ILE A 283 23.34 -35.14 10.68
N LEU A 284 23.29 -35.42 12.00
CA LEU A 284 23.84 -36.66 12.53
C LEU A 284 22.92 -37.82 12.15
N LYS A 285 23.20 -38.41 10.96
CA LYS A 285 22.86 -39.79 10.67
C LYS A 285 23.49 -40.65 11.76
N CYS A 286 22.66 -41.27 12.61
CA CYS A 286 23.03 -42.42 13.41
C CYS A 286 23.48 -43.56 12.48
N CYS A 287 24.74 -43.53 12.07
CA CYS A 287 25.47 -44.75 11.83
C CYS A 287 26.10 -45.10 13.18
N TRP A 288 25.65 -46.20 13.77
CA TRP A 288 26.48 -47.34 14.20
C TRP A 288 25.49 -48.37 14.74
N SER A 289 25.13 -49.29 13.85
CA SER A 289 24.49 -50.56 14.17
C SER A 289 25.35 -51.32 15.18
N LYS A 290 24.77 -51.67 16.32
CA LYS A 290 25.32 -52.71 17.19
C LYS A 290 24.95 -54.05 16.58
N ASP A 291 25.89 -54.66 15.88
CA ASP A 291 25.92 -56.10 15.66
C ASP A 291 26.50 -56.75 16.92
N GLU A 292 25.64 -57.32 17.77
CA GLU A 292 26.03 -58.37 18.70
C GLU A 292 25.16 -59.59 18.36
N LYS A 293 25.77 -60.54 17.65
CA LYS A 293 25.19 -61.85 17.36
C LYS A 293 25.38 -62.74 18.58
N GLU A 294 24.27 -63.26 19.09
CA GLU A 294 24.23 -64.41 19.99
C GLU A 294 24.81 -65.64 19.28
N VAL A 295 25.71 -66.34 19.97
CA VAL A 295 26.19 -67.68 19.62
C VAL A 295 26.02 -68.55 20.86
N GLU A 296 25.00 -69.40 20.85
CA GLU A 296 24.91 -70.69 21.54
C GLU A 296 24.42 -71.65 20.42
N GLU A 297 24.96 -72.85 20.18
CA GLU A 297 25.29 -73.94 21.10
C GLU A 297 26.49 -74.77 20.57
N GLU A 298 27.25 -75.36 21.50
CA GLU A 298 28.10 -76.54 21.29
C GLU A 298 27.49 -77.74 22.04
N PHE A 299 27.56 -78.91 21.40
CA PHE A 299 27.23 -80.31 21.80
C PHE A 299 25.80 -80.83 21.57
#